data_AF-A0A837J7F7-F1
#
_entry.id   AF-A0A837J7F7-F1
#
_cell.length_a   1.000
_cell.length_b   1.000
_cell.length_c   1.000
_cell.angle_alpha   90.00
_cell.angle_beta   90.00
_cell.angle_gamma   90.00
#
_symmetry.space_group_name_H-M   'P 1'
#
loop_
_entity.id
_entity.type
_entity.pdbx_description
1 polymer ?
#
loop_
_entity_poly.entity_id
_entity_poly.type
_entity_poly.pdbx_seq_one_letter_code
_entity_poly.pdbx_strand_id
1 'polypeptide(L)'
;MISKNRYTLYFYTFLLVIVSILLFKVELSLSISYKEALNVFINNSMLTFITKTSLYLFGQNDIALRLPFILFYFFSVILMYKITENYFKYESDRLISIIIFMVLPGVLSASLLVNSAIIVTFFTLLYIYYYQKYNKHLYILLFVCLFIDNSFVILFLALFFFSFKNKDKTLLYISAILFVLSLYIYGFPTDGKPRGFLIDTIAIYAAIFSPVLFIYFIYTIYRAGIKKDRSLTWYISITALLISIIFSFRQKIYIEDFAPYVVIAIPLMLKTFLHSYRIRLEEFRKVHKIMAIIIIGMLELNVIFTFVNKPLYLIIPEPKRHFVYQYHFAKELAFTLKEQNIDEIFCDDEELQLRLKFYNINKGENYYLSTKEFFNYDERISIKYYDKDLFDVYIKDLKNLK
;
A
#
# COMPACT_ATOMS: atom_id res chain seq x y z
N MET A 1 -8.89 21.49 28.44
CA MET A 1 -10.03 20.68 27.97
C MET A 1 -10.55 21.15 26.60
N ILE A 2 -10.79 22.45 26.40
CA ILE A 2 -11.27 23.03 25.12
C ILE A 2 -10.30 22.81 23.94
N SER A 3 -8.98 22.95 24.15
CA SER A 3 -7.98 22.73 23.08
C SER A 3 -7.88 21.25 22.64
N LYS A 4 -7.90 20.30 23.59
CA LYS A 4 -7.90 18.86 23.29
C LYS A 4 -9.10 18.48 22.42
N ASN A 5 -10.27 19.05 22.71
CA ASN A 5 -11.49 18.82 21.91
C ASN A 5 -11.36 19.35 20.46
N ARG A 6 -10.72 20.50 20.25
CA ARG A 6 -10.50 21.06 18.90
C ARG A 6 -9.61 20.17 18.03
N TYR A 7 -8.47 19.68 18.55
CA TYR A 7 -7.58 18.82 17.77
C TYR A 7 -8.19 17.44 17.49
N THR A 8 -8.98 16.91 18.42
CA THR A 8 -9.77 15.69 18.18
C THR A 8 -10.77 15.90 17.04
N LEU A 9 -11.49 17.03 17.02
CA LEU A 9 -12.38 17.38 15.92
C LEU A 9 -11.62 17.48 14.59
N TYR A 10 -10.49 18.21 14.56
CA TYR A 10 -9.66 18.34 13.36
C TYR A 10 -9.16 16.99 12.83
N PHE A 11 -8.79 16.07 13.72
CA PHE A 11 -8.40 14.72 13.35
C PHE A 11 -9.55 13.99 12.63
N TYR A 12 -10.75 13.98 13.20
CA TYR A 12 -11.89 13.28 12.60
C TYR A 12 -12.35 13.93 11.30
N THR A 13 -12.34 15.26 11.20
CA THR A 13 -12.66 15.97 9.96
C THR A 13 -11.66 15.64 8.86
N PHE A 14 -10.35 15.64 9.18
CA PHE A 14 -9.32 15.34 8.19
C PHE A 14 -9.36 13.87 7.75
N LEU A 15 -9.62 12.95 8.68
CA LEU A 15 -9.83 11.54 8.36
C LEU A 15 -11.01 11.35 7.40
N LEU A 16 -12.14 11.99 7.68
CA LEU A 16 -13.34 11.91 6.82
C LEU A 16 -13.07 12.48 5.43
N VAL A 17 -12.37 13.61 5.34
CA VAL A 17 -11.96 14.22 4.06
C VAL A 17 -11.08 13.26 3.25
N ILE A 18 -10.04 12.68 3.85
CA ILE A 18 -9.16 11.75 3.13
C ILE A 18 -9.89 10.50 2.68
N VAL A 19 -10.70 9.89 3.54
CA VAL A 19 -11.48 8.69 3.16
C VAL A 19 -12.44 9.01 2.02
N SER A 20 -13.08 10.19 2.05
CA SER A 20 -13.93 10.65 0.94
C SER A 20 -13.13 10.80 -0.36
N ILE A 21 -11.95 11.41 -0.31
CA ILE A 21 -11.03 11.54 -1.46
C ILE A 21 -10.64 10.16 -2.02
N LEU A 22 -10.33 9.19 -1.14
CA LEU A 22 -10.00 7.82 -1.55
C LEU A 22 -11.18 7.16 -2.30
N LEU A 23 -12.40 7.27 -1.78
CA LEU A 23 -13.60 6.74 -2.44
C LEU A 23 -13.86 7.39 -3.80
N PHE A 24 -13.77 8.72 -3.89
CA PHE A 24 -13.89 9.43 -5.17
C PHE A 24 -12.82 9.02 -6.17
N LYS A 25 -11.58 8.82 -5.71
CA LYS A 25 -10.46 8.40 -6.57
C LYS A 25 -10.70 7.00 -7.17
N VAL A 26 -11.22 6.07 -6.37
CA VAL A 26 -11.56 4.72 -6.81
C VAL A 26 -12.58 4.76 -7.95
N GLU A 27 -13.68 5.49 -7.76
CA GLU A 27 -14.76 5.53 -8.74
C GLU A 27 -14.32 6.16 -10.08
N LEU A 28 -13.61 7.28 -10.01
CA LEU A 28 -13.33 8.13 -11.17
C LEU A 28 -12.14 7.66 -12.03
N SER A 29 -11.24 6.81 -11.51
CA SER A 29 -9.94 6.65 -12.18
C SER A 29 -9.26 5.30 -12.09
N LEU A 30 -9.75 4.36 -11.27
CA LEU A 30 -9.08 3.08 -11.07
C LEU A 30 -9.93 1.93 -11.61
N SER A 31 -9.55 1.43 -12.79
CA SER A 31 -9.98 0.13 -13.27
C SER A 31 -9.27 -1.01 -12.54
N ILE A 32 -9.83 -2.22 -12.56
CA ILE A 32 -9.17 -3.41 -12.03
C ILE A 32 -7.90 -3.75 -12.83
N SER A 33 -6.81 -4.03 -12.13
CA SER A 33 -5.60 -4.58 -12.78
C SER A 33 -5.67 -6.10 -12.90
N TYR A 34 -4.79 -6.66 -13.73
CA TYR A 34 -4.71 -8.11 -13.90
C TYR A 34 -4.42 -8.83 -12.58
N LYS A 35 -3.50 -8.31 -11.75
CA LYS A 35 -3.19 -8.90 -10.43
C LYS A 35 -4.40 -8.91 -9.49
N GLU A 36 -5.19 -7.83 -9.51
CA GLU A 36 -6.42 -7.76 -8.71
C GLU A 36 -7.47 -8.74 -9.24
N ALA A 37 -7.61 -8.85 -10.57
CA ALA A 37 -8.52 -9.80 -11.20
C ALA A 37 -8.13 -11.26 -10.90
N LEU A 38 -6.83 -11.59 -10.93
CA LEU A 38 -6.31 -12.90 -10.50
C LEU A 38 -6.69 -13.20 -9.05
N ASN A 39 -6.54 -12.22 -8.16
CA ASN A 39 -6.93 -12.37 -6.76
C ASN A 39 -8.44 -12.60 -6.60
N VAL A 40 -9.27 -11.99 -7.44
CA VAL A 40 -10.73 -12.16 -7.38
C VAL A 40 -11.17 -13.51 -7.96
N PHE A 41 -10.62 -13.94 -9.10
CA PHE A 41 -11.18 -15.07 -9.85
C PHE A 41 -10.42 -16.38 -9.72
N ILE A 42 -9.08 -16.36 -9.55
CA ILE A 42 -8.24 -17.55 -9.65
C ILE A 42 -7.62 -17.93 -8.30
N ASN A 43 -6.99 -16.98 -7.61
CA ASN A 43 -6.25 -17.27 -6.39
C ASN A 43 -7.20 -17.63 -5.24
N ASN A 44 -6.68 -18.39 -4.27
CA ASN A 44 -7.39 -18.79 -3.06
C ASN A 44 -6.66 -18.33 -1.80
N SER A 45 -6.50 -17.01 -1.64
CA SER A 45 -5.89 -16.41 -0.45
C SER A 45 -6.92 -15.78 0.48
N MET A 46 -6.53 -15.42 1.70
CA MET A 46 -7.39 -14.62 2.60
C MET A 46 -7.80 -13.30 1.95
N LEU A 47 -6.92 -12.73 1.12
CA LEU A 47 -7.23 -11.54 0.33
C LEU A 47 -8.42 -11.77 -0.61
N THR A 48 -8.47 -12.92 -1.29
CA THR A 48 -9.59 -13.34 -2.14
C THR A 48 -10.88 -13.48 -1.34
N PHE A 49 -10.82 -14.05 -0.14
CA PHE A 49 -12.01 -14.20 0.70
C PHE A 49 -12.60 -12.84 1.10
N ILE A 50 -11.74 -11.89 1.49
CA ILE A 50 -12.12 -10.52 1.85
C ILE A 50 -12.76 -9.80 0.66
N THR A 51 -12.15 -9.88 -0.53
CA THR A 51 -12.67 -9.22 -1.74
C THR A 51 -13.98 -9.84 -2.21
N LYS A 52 -14.07 -11.18 -2.31
CA LYS A 52 -15.30 -11.87 -2.72
C LYS A 52 -16.47 -11.57 -1.78
N THR A 53 -16.23 -11.53 -0.48
CA THR A 53 -17.25 -11.16 0.51
C THR A 53 -17.79 -9.75 0.27
N SER A 54 -16.89 -8.80 -0.02
CA SER A 54 -17.29 -7.42 -0.32
C SER A 54 -18.08 -7.31 -1.62
N LEU A 55 -17.62 -7.97 -2.69
CA LEU A 55 -18.31 -8.01 -3.98
C LEU A 55 -19.68 -8.70 -3.90
N TYR A 56 -19.81 -9.72 -3.05
CA TYR A 56 -21.10 -10.39 -2.80
C TYR A 56 -22.10 -9.46 -2.10
N LEU A 57 -21.64 -8.66 -1.12
CA LEU A 57 -22.51 -7.76 -0.34
C LEU A 57 -22.89 -6.47 -1.09
N PHE A 58 -21.97 -5.90 -1.87
CA PHE A 58 -22.12 -4.56 -2.47
C PHE A 58 -22.19 -4.58 -4.02
N GLY A 59 -22.13 -5.76 -4.62
CA GLY A 59 -22.13 -5.95 -6.07
C GLY A 59 -20.74 -5.83 -6.71
N GLN A 60 -20.68 -6.16 -8.00
CA GLN A 60 -19.44 -6.19 -8.78
C GLN A 60 -19.10 -4.79 -9.33
N ASN A 61 -18.44 -3.97 -8.49
CA ASN A 61 -17.99 -2.63 -8.85
C ASN A 61 -16.62 -2.29 -8.22
N ASP A 62 -15.96 -1.23 -8.72
CA ASP A 62 -14.61 -0.85 -8.30
C ASP A 62 -14.53 -0.42 -6.81
N ILE A 63 -15.61 0.18 -6.30
CA ILE A 63 -15.72 0.58 -4.88
C ILE A 63 -15.79 -0.65 -3.99
N ALA A 64 -16.70 -1.58 -4.26
CA ALA A 64 -16.90 -2.80 -3.48
C ALA A 64 -15.63 -3.64 -3.45
N LEU A 65 -14.87 -3.71 -4.54
CA LEU A 65 -13.58 -4.39 -4.57
C LEU A 65 -12.58 -3.82 -3.55
N ARG A 66 -12.56 -2.49 -3.39
CA ARG A 66 -11.53 -1.76 -2.61
C ARG A 66 -11.99 -1.31 -1.22
N LEU A 67 -13.29 -1.32 -0.97
CA LEU A 67 -13.90 -0.89 0.29
C LEU A 67 -13.27 -1.55 1.53
N PRO A 68 -12.98 -2.86 1.56
CA PRO A 68 -12.34 -3.47 2.72
C PRO A 68 -10.97 -2.87 3.05
N PHE A 69 -10.17 -2.53 2.04
CA PHE A 69 -8.84 -1.94 2.20
C PHE A 69 -8.91 -0.50 2.70
N ILE A 70 -9.89 0.27 2.22
CA ILE A 70 -10.19 1.62 2.73
C ILE A 70 -10.66 1.56 4.18
N LEU A 71 -11.44 0.53 4.57
CA LEU A 71 -11.82 0.32 5.96
C LEU A 71 -10.62 -0.06 6.84
N PHE A 72 -9.74 -0.95 6.39
CA PHE A 72 -8.49 -1.26 7.09
C PHE A 72 -7.59 -0.03 7.25
N TYR A 73 -7.53 0.84 6.23
CA TYR A 73 -6.87 2.13 6.32
C TYR A 73 -7.50 3.02 7.40
N PHE A 74 -8.82 3.20 7.35
CA PHE A 74 -9.56 4.01 8.33
C PHE A 74 -9.28 3.55 9.78
N PHE A 75 -9.37 2.24 10.03
CA PHE A 75 -9.09 1.69 11.35
C PHE A 75 -7.60 1.77 11.74
N SER A 76 -6.68 1.61 10.79
CA SER A 76 -5.23 1.81 11.01
C SER A 76 -4.94 3.22 11.48
N VAL A 77 -5.57 4.22 10.87
CA VAL A 77 -5.42 5.62 11.26
C VAL A 77 -5.98 5.89 12.66
N ILE A 78 -7.15 5.31 13.00
CA ILE A 78 -7.71 5.39 14.36
C ILE A 78 -6.76 4.75 15.38
N LEU A 79 -6.18 3.58 15.07
CA LEU A 79 -5.21 2.93 15.94
C LEU A 79 -3.95 3.79 16.12
N MET A 80 -3.44 4.40 15.04
CA MET A 80 -2.31 5.33 15.12
C MET A 80 -2.64 6.54 16.00
N TYR A 81 -3.87 7.08 15.90
CA TYR A 81 -4.33 8.14 16.79
C TYR A 81 -4.35 7.70 18.26
N LYS A 82 -4.82 6.48 18.55
CA LYS A 82 -4.84 5.94 19.93
C LYS A 82 -3.43 5.64 20.46
N ILE A 83 -2.54 5.06 19.66
CA ILE A 83 -1.14 4.76 19.99
C ILE A 83 -0.38 6.04 20.39
N THR A 84 -0.72 7.16 19.78
CA THR A 84 0.00 8.43 19.97
C THR A 84 -0.57 9.33 21.08
N GLU A 85 -1.60 8.90 21.81
CA GLU A 85 -2.32 9.73 22.81
C GLU A 85 -1.39 10.34 23.87
N ASN A 86 -0.45 9.55 24.41
CA ASN A 86 0.51 10.01 25.42
C ASN A 86 1.95 10.05 24.89
N TYR A 87 2.12 10.09 23.57
CA TYR A 87 3.44 9.99 22.94
C TYR A 87 4.13 11.36 22.81
N PHE A 88 3.35 12.42 22.59
CA PHE A 88 3.82 13.79 22.40
C PHE A 88 3.42 14.70 23.56
N LYS A 89 4.21 15.76 23.79
CA LYS A 89 3.91 16.78 24.81
C LYS A 89 2.72 17.67 24.40
N TYR A 90 2.58 17.98 23.11
CA TYR A 90 1.52 18.84 22.59
C TYR A 90 0.63 18.08 21.61
N GLU A 91 -0.68 18.31 21.69
CA GLU A 91 -1.68 17.70 20.79
C GLU A 91 -1.49 18.13 19.32
N SER A 92 -0.92 19.31 19.08
CA SER A 92 -0.54 19.76 17.73
C SER A 92 0.49 18.84 17.07
N ASP A 93 1.48 18.38 17.84
CA ASP A 93 2.53 17.50 17.35
C ASP A 93 1.96 16.13 17.00
N ARG A 94 1.05 15.64 17.85
CA ARG A 94 0.32 14.41 17.62
C ARG A 94 -0.51 14.49 16.33
N LEU A 95 -1.25 15.58 16.13
CA LEU A 95 -2.02 15.82 14.91
C LEU A 95 -1.11 15.81 13.67
N ILE A 96 0.02 16.51 13.69
CA ILE A 96 1.00 16.52 12.59
C ILE A 96 1.53 15.10 12.30
N SER A 97 1.88 14.33 13.33
CA SER A 97 2.36 12.96 13.16
C SER A 97 1.34 12.09 12.43
N ILE A 98 0.07 12.27 12.75
CA ILE A 98 -0.99 11.46 12.21
C ILE A 98 -1.34 11.91 10.80
N ILE A 99 -1.32 13.22 10.52
CA ILE A 99 -1.48 13.74 9.15
C ILE A 99 -0.38 13.18 8.25
N ILE A 100 0.89 13.20 8.68
CA ILE A 100 2.01 12.63 7.90
C ILE A 100 1.76 11.15 7.62
N PHE A 101 1.27 10.38 8.61
CA PHE A 101 0.93 8.97 8.41
C PHE A 101 -0.24 8.78 7.43
N MET A 102 -1.29 9.60 7.53
CA MET A 102 -2.46 9.52 6.67
C MET A 102 -2.14 9.82 5.21
N VAL A 103 -1.30 10.83 4.95
CA VAL A 103 -0.96 11.27 3.60
C VAL A 103 0.27 10.56 3.04
N LEU A 104 0.84 9.58 3.75
CA LEU A 104 2.03 8.88 3.26
C LEU A 104 1.69 8.16 1.94
N PRO A 105 2.43 8.41 0.84
CA PRO A 105 2.10 7.85 -0.48
C PRO A 105 1.94 6.33 -0.46
N GLY A 106 2.78 5.63 0.28
CA GLY A 106 2.71 4.18 0.43
C GLY A 106 1.46 3.69 1.17
N VAL A 107 1.04 4.39 2.22
CA VAL A 107 -0.18 4.01 2.99
C VAL A 107 -1.43 4.30 2.15
N LEU A 108 -1.46 5.43 1.45
CA LEU A 108 -2.54 5.77 0.51
C LEU A 108 -2.61 4.73 -0.64
N SER A 109 -1.47 4.41 -1.27
CA SER A 109 -1.41 3.43 -2.36
C SER A 109 -1.85 2.03 -1.90
N ALA A 110 -1.44 1.61 -0.70
CA ALA A 110 -1.86 0.34 -0.11
C ALA A 110 -3.37 0.28 0.18
N SER A 111 -4.02 1.43 0.39
CA SER A 111 -5.48 1.51 0.59
C SER A 111 -6.30 1.53 -0.71
N LEU A 112 -5.70 2.03 -1.80
CA LEU A 112 -6.33 2.12 -3.12
C LEU A 112 -6.18 0.84 -3.95
N LEU A 113 -5.21 -0.01 -3.62
CA LEU A 113 -4.94 -1.26 -4.31
C LEU A 113 -5.44 -2.44 -3.47
N VAL A 114 -5.88 -3.52 -4.13
CA VAL A 114 -6.19 -4.78 -3.46
C VAL A 114 -4.89 -5.47 -3.04
N ASN A 115 -4.36 -5.06 -1.87
CA ASN A 115 -3.05 -5.47 -1.38
C ASN A 115 -3.10 -5.81 0.12
N SER A 116 -2.36 -6.83 0.54
CA SER A 116 -2.24 -7.25 1.94
C SER A 116 -1.52 -6.22 2.82
N ALA A 117 -0.69 -5.32 2.25
CA ALA A 117 0.10 -4.34 2.99
C ALA A 117 -0.71 -3.49 4.00
N ILE A 118 -1.92 -3.04 3.65
CA ILE A 118 -2.75 -2.25 4.58
C ILE A 118 -3.38 -3.11 5.69
N ILE A 119 -3.69 -4.38 5.39
CA ILE A 119 -4.16 -5.36 6.36
C ILE A 119 -3.06 -5.65 7.38
N VAL A 120 -1.83 -5.88 6.89
CA VAL A 120 -0.65 -6.10 7.72
C VAL A 120 -0.38 -4.88 8.60
N THR A 121 -0.50 -3.66 8.05
CA THR A 121 -0.37 -2.41 8.80
C THR A 121 -1.39 -2.35 9.94
N PHE A 122 -2.66 -2.65 9.66
CA PHE A 122 -3.74 -2.65 10.64
C PHE A 122 -3.46 -3.59 11.82
N PHE A 123 -3.18 -4.87 11.54
CA PHE A 123 -2.95 -5.86 12.59
C PHE A 123 -1.67 -5.58 13.39
N THR A 124 -0.64 -5.04 12.74
CA THR A 124 0.59 -4.62 13.41
C THR A 124 0.31 -3.46 14.37
N LEU A 125 -0.45 -2.45 13.95
CA LEU A 125 -0.87 -1.35 14.82
C LEU A 125 -1.79 -1.85 15.93
N LEU A 126 -2.69 -2.78 15.66
CA LEU A 126 -3.58 -3.38 16.66
C LEU A 126 -2.77 -4.08 17.76
N TYR A 127 -1.75 -4.85 17.37
CA TYR A 127 -0.83 -5.49 18.30
C TYR A 127 -0.06 -4.46 19.14
N ILE A 128 0.50 -3.43 18.52
CA ILE A 128 1.24 -2.36 19.22
C ILE A 128 0.32 -1.62 20.19
N TYR A 129 -0.89 -1.27 19.78
CA TYR A 129 -1.88 -0.59 20.62
C TYR A 129 -2.22 -1.44 21.85
N TYR A 130 -2.51 -2.73 21.65
CA TYR A 130 -2.80 -3.65 22.75
C TYR A 130 -1.63 -3.73 23.74
N TYR A 131 -0.40 -3.91 23.21
CA TYR A 131 0.80 -3.96 24.04
C TYR A 131 1.01 -2.68 24.84
N GLN A 132 0.85 -1.51 24.22
CA GLN A 132 1.00 -0.22 24.92
C GLN A 132 -0.07 0.01 26.00
N LYS A 133 -1.31 -0.44 25.77
CA LYS A 133 -2.41 -0.22 26.70
C LYS A 133 -2.36 -1.16 27.91
N TYR A 134 -2.03 -2.43 27.70
CA TYR A 134 -2.11 -3.46 28.73
C TYR A 134 -0.76 -3.98 29.22
N ASN A 135 0.35 -3.58 28.58
CA ASN A 135 1.70 -4.12 28.82
C ASN A 135 1.77 -5.66 28.74
N LYS A 136 0.90 -6.27 27.93
CA LYS A 136 0.80 -7.71 27.71
C LYS A 136 0.80 -8.01 26.21
N HIS A 137 1.35 -9.16 25.84
CA HIS A 137 1.36 -9.63 24.46
C HIS A 137 0.03 -10.31 24.12
N LEU A 138 -0.54 -10.02 22.94
CA LEU A 138 -1.77 -10.64 22.46
C LEU A 138 -1.45 -11.85 21.58
N TYR A 139 -1.16 -13.00 22.20
CA TYR A 139 -0.71 -14.21 21.48
C TYR A 139 -1.75 -14.77 20.52
N ILE A 140 -3.03 -14.71 20.88
CA ILE A 140 -4.14 -15.13 20.00
C ILE A 140 -4.08 -14.36 18.69
N LEU A 141 -3.83 -13.05 18.73
CA LEU A 141 -3.70 -12.25 17.52
C LEU A 141 -2.50 -12.67 16.67
N LEU A 142 -1.36 -12.98 17.29
CA LEU A 142 -0.19 -13.45 16.55
C LEU A 142 -0.44 -14.77 15.83
N PHE A 143 -1.20 -15.68 16.44
CA PHE A 143 -1.63 -16.92 15.80
C PHE A 143 -2.59 -16.65 14.63
N VAL A 144 -3.53 -15.71 14.78
CA VAL A 144 -4.41 -15.30 13.66
C VAL A 144 -3.58 -14.71 12.52
N CYS A 145 -2.61 -13.84 12.81
CA CYS A 145 -1.73 -13.24 11.81
C CYS A 145 -0.98 -14.27 10.95
N LEU A 146 -0.68 -15.46 11.48
CA LEU A 146 -0.03 -16.55 10.74
C LEU A 146 -0.83 -16.96 9.50
N PHE A 147 -2.17 -16.89 9.53
CA PHE A 147 -3.02 -17.35 8.43
C PHE A 147 -3.45 -16.22 7.49
N ILE A 148 -3.15 -14.97 7.81
CA ILE A 148 -3.59 -13.82 7.01
C ILE A 148 -2.71 -13.68 5.77
N ASP A 149 -1.40 -13.58 5.97
CA ASP A 149 -0.46 -13.23 4.92
C ASP A 149 0.98 -13.63 5.28
N ASN A 150 1.80 -13.96 4.27
CA ASN A 150 3.20 -14.35 4.45
C ASN A 150 4.05 -13.22 5.06
N SER A 151 3.67 -11.96 4.87
CA SER A 151 4.40 -10.78 5.37
C SER A 151 4.59 -10.78 6.88
N PHE A 152 3.68 -11.42 7.65
CA PHE A 152 3.76 -11.51 9.11
C PHE A 152 5.00 -12.24 9.63
N VAL A 153 5.72 -12.97 8.78
CA VAL A 153 7.04 -13.53 9.10
C VAL A 153 8.01 -12.46 9.64
N ILE A 154 7.94 -11.23 9.12
CA ILE A 154 8.78 -10.11 9.55
C ILE A 154 8.39 -9.63 10.94
N LEU A 155 7.08 -9.60 11.24
CA LEU A 155 6.59 -9.26 12.58
C LEU A 155 7.07 -10.30 13.60
N PHE A 156 6.96 -11.59 13.29
CA PHE A 156 7.42 -12.66 14.19
C PHE A 156 8.92 -12.55 14.46
N LEU A 157 9.73 -12.30 13.43
CA LEU A 157 11.16 -12.09 13.57
C LEU A 157 11.50 -10.83 14.39
N ALA A 158 10.76 -9.74 14.22
CA ALA A 158 10.94 -8.53 15.01
C ALA A 158 10.60 -8.75 16.49
N LEU A 159 9.52 -9.48 16.78
CA LEU A 159 9.12 -9.83 18.14
C LEU A 159 10.12 -10.78 18.80
N PHE A 160 10.71 -11.69 18.02
CA PHE A 160 11.82 -12.53 18.47
C PHE A 160 13.00 -11.67 18.95
N PHE A 161 13.46 -10.70 18.15
CA PHE A 161 14.52 -9.77 18.59
C PHE A 161 14.12 -8.86 19.76
N PHE A 162 12.86 -8.43 19.81
CA PHE A 162 12.33 -7.66 20.93
C PHE A 162 12.32 -8.46 22.24
N SER A 163 11.99 -9.75 22.16
CA SER A 163 11.94 -10.65 23.32
C SER A 163 13.32 -10.84 23.98
N PHE A 164 14.40 -10.88 23.20
CA PHE A 164 15.78 -10.92 23.73
C PHE A 164 16.12 -9.70 24.57
N LYS A 165 15.72 -8.51 24.14
CA LYS A 165 15.96 -7.28 24.91
C LYS A 165 15.27 -7.33 26.27
N ASN A 166 14.01 -7.77 26.28
CA ASN A 166 13.18 -7.75 27.49
C ASN A 166 13.33 -9.02 28.34
N LYS A 167 14.08 -10.02 27.87
CA LYS A 167 14.23 -11.34 28.50
C LYS A 167 12.89 -12.08 28.68
N ASP A 168 11.92 -11.82 27.80
CA ASP A 168 10.62 -12.50 27.82
C ASP A 168 10.71 -13.85 27.09
N LYS A 169 10.88 -14.92 27.87
CA LYS A 169 10.98 -16.29 27.33
C LYS A 169 9.71 -16.74 26.61
N THR A 170 8.54 -16.29 27.06
CA THR A 170 7.27 -16.74 26.47
C THR A 170 7.08 -16.17 25.07
N LEU A 171 7.31 -14.87 24.90
CA LEU A 171 7.30 -14.23 23.58
C LEU A 171 8.39 -14.82 22.68
N LEU A 172 9.57 -15.11 23.22
CA LEU A 172 10.68 -15.68 22.46
C LEU A 172 10.29 -17.02 21.81
N TYR A 173 9.77 -17.98 22.59
CA TYR A 173 9.38 -19.28 22.04
C TYR A 173 8.20 -19.17 21.08
N ILE A 174 7.16 -18.39 21.43
CA ILE A 174 5.97 -18.25 20.57
C ILE A 174 6.35 -17.59 19.24
N SER A 175 7.12 -16.50 19.26
CA SER A 175 7.56 -15.83 18.03
C SER A 175 8.48 -16.70 17.18
N ALA A 176 9.38 -17.49 17.79
CA ALA A 176 10.22 -18.42 17.07
C ALA A 176 9.40 -19.55 16.40
N ILE A 177 8.44 -20.14 17.11
CA ILE A 177 7.55 -21.17 16.56
C ILE A 177 6.73 -20.60 15.40
N LEU A 178 6.10 -19.43 15.59
CA LEU A 178 5.30 -18.79 14.54
C LEU A 178 6.15 -18.40 13.33
N PHE A 179 7.38 -17.94 13.54
CA PHE A 179 8.32 -17.65 12.46
C PHE A 179 8.65 -18.91 11.63
N VAL A 180 8.99 -20.02 12.28
CA VAL A 180 9.28 -21.29 11.61
C VAL A 180 8.05 -21.84 10.89
N LEU A 181 6.87 -21.80 11.53
CA LEU A 181 5.62 -22.24 10.90
C LEU A 181 5.26 -21.37 9.69
N SER A 182 5.47 -20.06 9.77
CA SER A 182 5.22 -19.15 8.64
C SER A 182 6.10 -19.49 7.44
N LEU A 183 7.39 -19.78 7.68
CA LEU A 183 8.30 -20.22 6.62
C LEU A 183 7.92 -21.58 6.04
N TYR A 184 7.40 -22.49 6.88
CA TYR A 184 6.95 -23.81 6.44
C TYR A 184 5.68 -23.74 5.57
N ILE A 185 4.70 -22.91 5.95
CA ILE A 185 3.40 -22.80 5.25
C ILE A 185 3.54 -22.06 3.92
N TYR A 186 4.20 -20.89 3.93
CA TYR A 186 4.26 -20.02 2.75
C TYR A 186 5.52 -20.23 1.90
N GLY A 187 6.51 -20.96 2.44
CA GLY A 187 7.81 -21.09 1.82
C GLY A 187 8.62 -19.79 1.88
N PHE A 188 9.85 -19.87 1.35
CA PHE A 188 10.65 -18.69 1.06
C PHE A 188 10.86 -18.63 -0.45
N PRO A 189 10.45 -17.56 -1.16
CA PRO A 189 10.69 -17.47 -2.58
C PRO A 189 12.20 -17.32 -2.80
N THR A 190 12.86 -18.43 -3.14
CA THR A 190 14.29 -18.49 -3.49
C THR A 190 14.47 -18.76 -4.98
N ASP A 191 13.62 -18.16 -5.81
CA ASP A 191 13.67 -18.35 -7.24
C ASP A 191 14.53 -17.29 -7.94
N GLY A 192 15.27 -17.72 -8.96
CA GLY A 192 16.03 -16.85 -9.85
C GLY A 192 17.54 -16.86 -9.60
N LYS A 193 18.27 -16.35 -10.59
CA LYS A 193 19.72 -16.15 -10.49
C LYS A 193 19.99 -14.96 -9.55
N PRO A 194 20.94 -15.08 -8.60
CA PRO A 194 21.23 -14.00 -7.67
C PRO A 194 21.66 -12.74 -8.44
N ARG A 195 20.91 -11.65 -8.27
CA ARG A 195 21.17 -10.32 -8.85
C ARG A 195 20.89 -9.28 -7.78
N GLY A 196 21.69 -8.21 -7.75
CA GLY A 196 21.50 -7.12 -6.81
C GLY A 196 20.32 -6.23 -7.22
N PHE A 197 19.36 -6.05 -6.31
CA PHE A 197 18.20 -5.14 -6.44
C PHE A 197 18.18 -4.08 -5.32
N LEU A 198 19.33 -3.81 -4.71
CA LEU A 198 19.46 -2.87 -3.59
C LEU A 198 18.99 -1.45 -3.97
N ILE A 199 19.42 -0.95 -5.14
CA ILE A 199 19.06 0.39 -5.61
C ILE A 199 17.55 0.48 -5.85
N ASP A 200 16.96 -0.55 -6.48
CA ASP A 200 15.52 -0.62 -6.71
C ASP A 200 14.74 -0.64 -5.38
N THR A 201 15.22 -1.40 -4.40
CA THR A 201 14.63 -1.48 -3.05
C THR A 201 14.64 -0.13 -2.35
N ILE A 202 15.78 0.56 -2.36
CA ILE A 202 15.91 1.91 -1.79
C ILE A 202 15.01 2.90 -2.51
N ALA A 203 14.91 2.82 -3.84
CA ALA A 203 14.06 3.69 -4.65
C ALA A 203 12.57 3.47 -4.34
N ILE A 204 12.12 2.23 -4.17
CA ILE A 204 10.73 1.92 -3.81
C ILE A 204 10.41 2.44 -2.40
N TYR A 205 11.30 2.25 -1.43
CA TYR A 205 11.12 2.83 -0.10
C TYR A 205 11.06 4.36 -0.13
N ALA A 206 11.90 5.01 -0.93
CA ALA A 206 11.87 6.44 -1.14
C ALA A 206 10.53 6.89 -1.74
N ALA A 207 9.96 6.14 -2.69
CA ALA A 207 8.63 6.44 -3.25
C ALA A 207 7.51 6.25 -2.21
N ILE A 208 7.56 5.20 -1.38
CA ILE A 208 6.57 4.90 -0.34
C ILE A 208 6.52 6.01 0.73
N PHE A 209 7.67 6.54 1.13
CA PHE A 209 7.75 7.55 2.18
C PHE A 209 7.73 9.00 1.69
N SER A 210 8.13 9.27 0.45
CA SER A 210 8.86 10.48 0.01
C SER A 210 10.38 10.36 0.26
N PRO A 211 11.24 10.67 -0.74
CA PRO A 211 12.68 10.44 -0.65
C PRO A 211 13.35 11.09 0.57
N VAL A 212 12.98 12.33 0.87
CA VAL A 212 13.58 13.08 1.99
C VAL A 212 13.12 12.51 3.34
N LEU A 213 11.85 12.10 3.43
CA LEU A 213 11.33 11.47 4.65
C LEU A 213 11.96 10.10 4.88
N PHE A 214 12.25 9.34 3.82
CA PHE A 214 12.94 8.04 3.93
C PHE A 214 14.38 8.18 4.44
N ILE A 215 15.13 9.17 3.96
CA ILE A 215 16.48 9.45 4.49
C ILE A 215 16.39 9.82 5.98
N TYR A 216 15.40 10.63 6.35
CA TYR A 216 15.17 11.00 7.74
C TYR A 216 14.76 9.81 8.63
N PHE A 217 14.02 8.85 8.06
CA PHE A 217 13.69 7.58 8.71
C PHE A 217 14.96 6.80 9.08
N ILE A 218 15.88 6.60 8.13
CA ILE A 218 17.16 5.89 8.37
C ILE A 218 17.92 6.57 9.52
N TYR A 219 18.07 7.90 9.46
CA TYR A 219 18.71 8.68 10.53
C TYR A 219 18.04 8.46 11.89
N THR A 220 16.71 8.49 11.94
CA THR A 220 15.95 8.34 13.19
C THR A 220 16.16 6.97 13.81
N ILE A 221 16.03 5.91 13.02
CA ILE A 221 16.21 4.54 13.49
C ILE A 221 17.64 4.33 13.98
N TYR A 222 18.64 4.80 13.24
CA TYR A 222 20.05 4.75 13.65
C TYR A 222 20.27 5.48 14.99
N ARG A 223 19.78 6.72 15.13
CA ARG A 223 19.92 7.52 16.35
C ARG A 223 19.24 6.87 17.56
N ALA A 224 18.04 6.34 17.39
CA ALA A 224 17.32 5.63 18.47
C ALA A 224 18.08 4.36 18.91
N GLY A 225 18.72 3.66 17.97
CA GLY A 225 19.58 2.52 18.26
C GLY A 225 20.77 2.86 19.17
N ILE A 226 21.45 3.99 18.88
CA ILE A 226 22.59 4.51 19.65
C ILE A 226 22.16 4.98 21.04
N LYS A 227 21.06 5.74 21.13
CA LYS A 227 20.53 6.25 22.40
C LYS A 227 19.96 5.18 23.32
N LYS A 228 19.87 3.92 22.85
CA LYS A 228 19.23 2.78 23.54
C LYS A 228 17.72 2.97 23.83
N ASP A 229 17.08 3.98 23.24
CA ASP A 229 15.63 4.22 23.27
C ASP A 229 14.87 3.29 22.30
N ARG A 230 15.11 1.98 22.44
CA ARG A 230 14.61 0.95 21.51
C ARG A 230 13.20 0.51 21.89
N SER A 231 12.19 1.20 21.38
CA SER A 231 10.77 0.84 21.58
C SER A 231 10.38 -0.39 20.76
N LEU A 232 9.19 -0.97 21.03
CA LEU A 232 8.63 -2.05 20.21
C LEU A 232 8.55 -1.66 18.72
N THR A 233 8.03 -0.45 18.43
CA THR A 233 7.97 0.11 17.07
C THR A 233 9.36 0.17 16.43
N TRP A 234 10.39 0.56 17.19
CA TRP A 234 11.75 0.59 16.69
C TRP A 234 12.23 -0.79 16.26
N TYR A 235 11.99 -1.84 17.06
CA TYR A 235 12.35 -3.23 16.71
C TYR A 235 11.62 -3.70 15.44
N ILE A 236 10.31 -3.45 15.35
CA ILE A 236 9.52 -3.83 14.17
C ILE A 236 10.07 -3.16 12.91
N SER A 237 10.32 -1.84 12.95
CA SER A 237 10.76 -1.10 11.78
C SER A 237 12.23 -1.37 11.39
N ILE A 238 13.15 -1.51 12.35
CA ILE A 238 14.56 -1.82 12.03
C ILE A 238 14.72 -3.24 11.48
N THR A 239 14.00 -4.22 12.04
CA THR A 239 14.06 -5.60 11.54
C THR A 239 13.54 -5.67 10.12
N ALA A 240 12.40 -5.04 9.82
CA ALA A 240 11.89 -4.98 8.45
C ALA A 240 12.89 -4.32 7.48
N LEU A 241 13.45 -3.16 7.87
CA LEU A 241 14.44 -2.47 7.02
C LEU A 241 15.67 -3.33 6.77
N LEU A 242 16.31 -3.87 7.81
CA LEU A 242 17.54 -4.64 7.67
C LEU A 242 17.34 -5.90 6.85
N ILE A 243 16.26 -6.65 7.12
CA ILE A 243 15.97 -7.89 6.39
C ILE A 243 15.66 -7.59 4.93
N SER A 244 14.91 -6.52 4.65
CA SER A 244 14.65 -6.10 3.26
C SER A 244 15.94 -5.75 2.52
N ILE A 245 16.86 -5.02 3.15
CA ILE A 245 18.17 -4.68 2.55
C ILE A 245 19.00 -5.93 2.33
N ILE A 246 19.11 -6.83 3.32
CA ILE A 246 19.88 -8.07 3.22
C ILE A 246 19.38 -8.93 2.06
N PHE A 247 18.07 -9.12 1.92
CA PHE A 247 17.52 -9.92 0.83
C PHE A 247 17.63 -9.23 -0.52
N SER A 248 17.56 -7.89 -0.57
CA SER A 248 17.71 -7.14 -1.83
C SER A 248 19.08 -7.30 -2.49
N PHE A 249 20.12 -7.70 -1.75
CA PHE A 249 21.43 -8.02 -2.34
C PHE A 249 21.40 -9.26 -3.22
N ARG A 250 20.49 -10.20 -2.95
CA ARG A 250 20.41 -11.48 -3.66
C ARG A 250 19.25 -11.54 -4.64
N GLN A 251 18.11 -10.96 -4.30
CA GLN A 251 16.88 -11.13 -5.05
C GLN A 251 15.97 -9.90 -4.97
N LYS A 252 15.05 -9.79 -5.93
CA LYS A 252 14.01 -8.77 -5.88
C LYS A 252 13.03 -9.13 -4.77
N ILE A 253 12.76 -8.19 -3.89
CA ILE A 253 11.82 -8.36 -2.79
C ILE A 253 10.51 -7.63 -3.10
N TYR A 254 9.40 -8.18 -2.60
CA TYR A 254 8.12 -7.50 -2.56
C TYR A 254 8.15 -6.52 -1.40
N ILE A 255 8.30 -5.23 -1.71
CA ILE A 255 8.41 -4.19 -0.68
C ILE A 255 7.07 -4.04 0.06
N GLU A 256 5.97 -4.47 -0.55
CA GLU A 256 4.65 -4.59 0.06
C GLU A 256 4.69 -5.40 1.35
N ASP A 257 5.57 -6.40 1.44
CA ASP A 257 5.70 -7.27 2.61
C ASP A 257 6.42 -6.56 3.77
N PHE A 258 7.31 -5.61 3.48
CA PHE A 258 8.16 -4.95 4.47
C PHE A 258 7.69 -3.55 4.86
N ALA A 259 7.18 -2.78 3.90
CA ALA A 259 6.75 -1.40 4.09
C ALA A 259 5.76 -1.17 5.25
N PRO A 260 4.75 -2.05 5.49
CA PRO A 260 3.84 -1.95 6.63
C PRO A 260 4.55 -1.75 7.98
N TYR A 261 5.69 -2.40 8.17
CA TYR A 261 6.46 -2.36 9.40
C TYR A 261 7.37 -1.14 9.52
N VAL A 262 7.70 -0.51 8.40
CA VAL A 262 8.54 0.68 8.34
C VAL A 262 7.68 1.91 8.60
N VAL A 263 6.49 2.00 7.97
CA VAL A 263 5.61 3.18 8.03
C VAL A 263 5.05 3.45 9.43
N ILE A 264 4.93 2.44 10.29
CA ILE A 264 4.49 2.64 11.68
C ILE A 264 5.46 3.49 12.53
N ALA A 265 6.67 3.77 12.04
CA ALA A 265 7.67 4.58 12.74
C ALA A 265 7.48 6.11 12.58
N ILE A 266 6.45 6.60 11.86
CA ILE A 266 6.19 8.05 11.74
C ILE A 266 6.24 8.78 13.10
N PRO A 267 5.58 8.30 14.17
CA PRO A 267 5.61 9.01 15.46
C PRO A 267 7.02 9.13 16.04
N LEU A 268 7.83 8.07 15.90
CA LEU A 268 9.22 8.06 16.36
C LEU A 268 10.08 9.10 15.62
N MET A 269 9.88 9.22 14.30
CA MET A 269 10.54 10.25 13.48
C MET A 269 10.16 11.64 13.94
N LEU A 270 8.87 11.93 14.07
CA LEU A 270 8.44 13.27 14.45
C LEU A 270 8.91 13.64 15.86
N LYS A 271 8.85 12.71 16.82
CA LYS A 271 9.36 12.96 18.18
C LYS A 271 10.85 13.28 18.17
N THR A 272 11.63 12.55 17.39
CA THR A 272 13.07 12.76 17.24
C THR A 272 13.37 14.11 16.60
N PHE A 273 12.58 14.50 15.60
CA PHE A 273 12.68 15.81 14.93
C PHE A 273 12.37 16.95 15.89
N LEU A 274 11.22 16.89 16.57
CA LEU A 274 10.76 17.93 17.48
C LEU A 274 11.68 18.10 18.68
N HIS A 275 12.20 17.00 19.24
CA HIS A 275 13.20 17.05 20.29
C HIS A 275 14.46 17.78 19.83
N SER A 276 14.98 17.43 18.64
CA SER A 276 16.12 18.13 18.05
C SER A 276 15.81 19.62 17.80
N TYR A 277 14.65 19.92 17.24
CA TYR A 277 14.24 21.28 16.91
C TYR A 277 14.12 22.19 18.14
N ARG A 278 13.49 21.70 19.22
CA ARG A 278 13.13 22.51 20.39
C ARG A 278 14.30 22.83 21.33
N ILE A 279 15.30 21.96 21.39
CA ILE A 279 16.47 22.18 22.25
C ILE A 279 17.37 23.32 21.73
N ARG A 280 17.26 23.67 20.44
CA ARG A 280 18.07 24.74 19.83
C ARG A 280 17.44 26.11 20.04
N LEU A 281 18.28 27.14 20.13
CA LEU A 281 17.87 28.55 20.06
C LEU A 281 17.32 28.88 18.67
N GLU A 282 16.49 29.91 18.58
CA GLU A 282 15.74 30.25 17.36
C GLU A 282 16.63 30.52 16.15
N GLU A 283 17.78 31.13 16.35
CA GLU A 283 18.78 31.41 15.32
C GLU A 283 19.32 30.13 14.67
N PHE A 284 19.53 29.08 15.47
CA PHE A 284 20.02 27.77 15.03
C PHE A 284 18.91 26.81 14.54
N ARG A 285 17.64 27.25 14.58
CA ARG A 285 16.50 26.46 14.06
C ARG A 285 16.34 26.57 12.55
N LYS A 286 16.99 27.54 11.88
CA LYS A 286 16.82 27.83 10.44
C LYS A 286 16.95 26.58 9.56
N VAL A 287 18.02 25.81 9.72
CA VAL A 287 18.25 24.58 8.93
C VAL A 287 17.14 23.53 9.14
N HIS A 288 16.65 23.38 10.39
CA HIS A 288 15.58 22.42 10.68
C HIS A 288 14.23 22.88 10.11
N LYS A 289 13.96 24.20 10.12
CA LYS A 289 12.77 24.77 9.46
C LYS A 289 12.81 24.50 7.96
N ILE A 290 13.95 24.78 7.31
CA ILE A 290 14.13 24.52 5.88
C ILE A 290 13.94 23.04 5.57
N MET A 291 14.57 22.14 6.33
CA MET A 291 14.39 20.69 6.15
C MET A 291 12.94 20.25 6.35
N ALA A 292 12.23 20.78 7.34
CA ALA A 292 10.81 20.48 7.52
C ALA A 292 9.96 20.95 6.34
N ILE A 293 10.22 22.15 5.82
CA ILE A 293 9.54 22.68 4.63
C ILE A 293 9.82 21.78 3.41
N ILE A 294 11.07 21.37 3.20
CA ILE A 294 11.44 20.45 2.12
C ILE A 294 10.73 19.10 2.27
N ILE A 295 10.69 18.53 3.47
CA ILE A 295 10.03 17.24 3.73
C ILE A 295 8.53 17.34 3.43
N ILE A 296 7.85 18.38 3.95
CA ILE A 296 6.41 18.57 3.75
C ILE A 296 6.12 18.85 2.27
N GLY A 297 6.87 19.75 1.63
CA GLY A 297 6.68 20.07 0.21
C GLY A 297 6.92 18.85 -0.69
N MET A 298 7.94 18.03 -0.42
CA MET A 298 8.16 16.78 -1.15
C MET A 298 7.08 15.74 -0.87
N LEU A 299 6.57 15.66 0.36
CA LEU A 299 5.47 14.75 0.70
C LEU A 299 4.20 15.15 -0.08
N GLU A 300 3.83 16.43 -0.07
CA GLU A 300 2.69 16.97 -0.82
C GLU A 300 2.82 16.70 -2.33
N LEU A 301 4.00 16.94 -2.90
CA LEU A 301 4.28 16.68 -4.31
C LEU A 301 4.14 15.19 -4.66
N ASN A 302 4.62 14.28 -3.82
CA ASN A 302 4.44 12.83 -4.03
C ASN A 302 2.97 12.40 -3.90
N VAL A 303 2.21 13.02 -2.98
CA VAL A 303 0.77 12.77 -2.85
C VAL A 303 0.04 13.23 -4.10
N ILE A 304 0.36 14.43 -4.61
CA ILE A 304 -0.20 14.92 -5.87
C ILE A 304 0.09 13.93 -7.00
N PHE A 305 1.32 13.42 -7.14
CA PHE A 305 1.62 12.41 -8.16
C PHE A 305 0.89 11.09 -7.97
N THR A 306 0.64 10.68 -6.72
CA THR A 306 -0.14 9.48 -6.42
C THR A 306 -1.59 9.62 -6.90
N PHE A 307 -2.20 10.79 -6.71
CA PHE A 307 -3.60 11.05 -7.11
C PHE A 307 -3.76 11.54 -8.56
N VAL A 308 -2.81 12.31 -9.09
CA VAL A 308 -2.86 12.96 -10.40
C VAL A 308 -1.84 12.29 -11.33
N ASN A 309 -2.06 11.00 -11.57
CA ASN A 309 -1.16 10.15 -12.35
C ASN A 309 -1.44 10.16 -13.87
N LYS A 310 -2.69 10.42 -14.30
CA LYS A 310 -3.08 10.46 -15.73
C LYS A 310 -2.28 11.48 -16.56
N PRO A 311 -2.04 12.73 -16.10
CA PRO A 311 -1.26 13.70 -16.88
C PRO A 311 0.21 13.30 -17.13
N LEU A 312 0.76 12.37 -16.34
CA LEU A 312 2.14 11.91 -16.52
C LEU A 312 2.37 11.26 -17.89
N TYR A 313 1.32 10.73 -18.55
CA TYR A 313 1.44 10.10 -19.87
C TYR A 313 1.76 11.07 -21.01
N LEU A 314 1.56 12.38 -20.80
CA LEU A 314 1.97 13.42 -21.74
C LEU A 314 3.49 13.59 -21.77
N ILE A 315 4.15 13.36 -20.63
CA ILE A 315 5.59 13.58 -20.44
C ILE A 315 6.37 12.27 -20.64
N ILE A 316 5.76 11.12 -20.35
CA ILE A 316 6.42 9.81 -20.44
C ILE A 316 6.49 9.33 -21.89
N PRO A 317 7.69 8.98 -22.41
CA PRO A 317 7.85 8.52 -23.79
C PRO A 317 7.21 7.13 -24.02
N GLU A 318 7.27 6.22 -23.05
CA GLU A 318 6.62 4.89 -23.12
C GLU A 318 5.59 4.69 -21.98
N PRO A 319 4.31 5.03 -22.19
CA PRO A 319 3.24 4.90 -21.18
C PRO A 319 3.09 3.49 -20.60
N LYS A 320 3.33 2.46 -21.42
CA LYS A 320 3.22 1.04 -21.04
C LYS A 320 4.18 0.63 -19.92
N ARG A 321 5.31 1.33 -19.75
CA ARG A 321 6.28 1.05 -18.67
C ARG A 321 5.84 1.61 -17.32
N HIS A 322 4.87 2.51 -17.29
CA HIS A 322 4.41 3.12 -16.05
C HIS A 322 3.47 2.18 -15.30
N PHE A 323 3.74 1.93 -14.01
CA PHE A 323 2.98 0.95 -13.21
C PHE A 323 1.47 1.21 -13.16
N VAL A 324 1.06 2.48 -13.26
CA VAL A 324 -0.35 2.89 -13.22
C VAL A 324 -1.11 2.51 -14.50
N TYR A 325 -0.42 2.28 -15.62
CA TYR A 325 -1.05 1.98 -16.91
C TYR A 325 -2.02 0.79 -16.82
N GLN A 326 -1.69 -0.21 -16.00
CA GLN A 326 -2.52 -1.40 -15.75
C GLN A 326 -3.88 -1.11 -15.09
N TYR A 327 -4.12 0.12 -14.62
CA TYR A 327 -5.31 0.51 -13.86
C TYR A 327 -6.19 1.51 -14.60
N HIS A 328 -5.93 1.92 -15.84
CA HIS A 328 -6.69 3.01 -16.48
C HIS A 328 -7.66 2.58 -17.58
N PHE A 329 -7.29 1.61 -18.43
CA PHE A 329 -8.01 1.39 -19.69
C PHE A 329 -9.12 0.32 -19.66
N ALA A 330 -9.12 -0.63 -18.72
CA ALA A 330 -10.05 -1.77 -18.81
C ALA A 330 -11.52 -1.39 -18.57
N LYS A 331 -11.77 -0.43 -17.66
CA LYS A 331 -13.13 0.07 -17.37
C LYS A 331 -13.71 0.82 -18.56
N GLU A 332 -12.91 1.72 -19.14
CA GLU A 332 -13.30 2.51 -20.31
C GLU A 332 -13.55 1.61 -21.52
N LEU A 333 -12.66 0.62 -21.77
CA LEU A 333 -12.85 -0.37 -22.83
C LEU A 333 -14.16 -1.15 -22.65
N ALA A 334 -14.41 -1.66 -21.45
CA ALA A 334 -15.62 -2.43 -21.17
C ALA A 334 -16.89 -1.60 -21.35
N PHE A 335 -16.84 -0.30 -21.02
CA PHE A 335 -17.97 0.60 -21.20
C PHE A 335 -18.26 0.84 -22.70
N THR A 336 -17.22 1.13 -23.49
CA THR A 336 -17.37 1.30 -24.95
C THR A 336 -17.91 0.04 -25.63
N LEU A 337 -17.44 -1.14 -25.24
CA LEU A 337 -17.97 -2.41 -25.75
C LEU A 337 -19.46 -2.59 -25.41
N LYS A 338 -19.89 -2.23 -24.20
CA LYS A 338 -21.29 -2.30 -23.79
C LYS A 338 -22.18 -1.30 -24.50
N GLU A 339 -21.69 -0.09 -24.78
CA GLU A 339 -22.42 0.89 -25.60
C GLU A 339 -22.70 0.36 -27.01
N GLN A 340 -21.81 -0.52 -27.51
CA GLN A 340 -21.97 -1.22 -28.79
C GLN A 340 -22.78 -2.53 -28.67
N ASN A 341 -23.34 -2.84 -27.50
CA ASN A 341 -24.04 -4.10 -27.19
C ASN A 341 -23.16 -5.36 -27.38
N ILE A 342 -21.86 -5.23 -27.10
CA ILE A 342 -20.90 -6.34 -27.12
C ILE A 342 -20.66 -6.78 -25.66
N ASP A 343 -21.32 -7.85 -25.24
CA ASP A 343 -21.17 -8.42 -23.90
C ASP A 343 -20.25 -9.67 -23.86
N GLU A 344 -19.89 -10.19 -25.03
CA GLU A 344 -19.10 -11.41 -25.18
C GLU A 344 -18.01 -11.25 -26.24
N ILE A 345 -16.77 -11.56 -25.86
CA ILE A 345 -15.60 -11.44 -26.75
C ILE A 345 -14.68 -12.65 -26.62
N PHE A 346 -14.08 -13.04 -27.73
CA PHE A 346 -12.90 -13.90 -27.80
C PHE A 346 -11.66 -13.01 -27.86
N CYS A 347 -10.76 -13.12 -26.89
CA CYS A 347 -9.52 -12.36 -26.86
C CYS A 347 -8.35 -13.31 -26.62
N ASP A 348 -7.27 -13.15 -27.40
CA ASP A 348 -6.04 -13.93 -27.22
C ASP A 348 -5.26 -13.50 -25.97
N ASP A 349 -5.48 -12.26 -25.51
CA ASP A 349 -4.88 -11.73 -24.30
C ASP A 349 -5.70 -12.15 -23.07
N GLU A 350 -5.30 -13.26 -22.46
CA GLU A 350 -5.95 -13.79 -21.25
C GLU A 350 -5.93 -12.78 -20.09
N GLU A 351 -4.91 -11.93 -19.99
CA GLU A 351 -4.82 -10.91 -18.93
C GLU A 351 -5.92 -9.86 -19.09
N LEU A 352 -6.13 -9.39 -20.33
CA LEU A 352 -7.19 -8.46 -20.67
C LEU A 352 -8.57 -9.09 -20.48
N GLN A 353 -8.75 -10.34 -20.93
CA GLN A 353 -10.01 -11.06 -20.79
C GLN A 353 -10.44 -11.21 -19.32
N LEU A 354 -9.50 -11.52 -18.42
CA LEU A 354 -9.81 -11.63 -16.99
C LEU A 354 -10.27 -10.31 -16.38
N ARG A 355 -9.69 -9.19 -16.83
CA ARG A 355 -10.06 -7.84 -16.37
C ARG A 355 -11.41 -7.42 -16.92
N LEU A 356 -11.69 -7.71 -18.19
CA LEU A 356 -12.98 -7.43 -18.83
C LEU A 356 -14.12 -8.27 -18.21
N LYS A 357 -13.84 -9.50 -17.79
CA LYS A 357 -14.78 -10.33 -17.01
C LYS A 357 -15.26 -9.64 -15.74
N PHE A 358 -14.40 -8.86 -15.07
CA PHE A 358 -14.81 -8.07 -13.90
C PHE A 358 -15.85 -7.01 -14.24
N TYR A 359 -15.90 -6.54 -15.48
CA TYR A 359 -16.91 -5.60 -15.96
C TYR A 359 -18.06 -6.29 -16.70
N ASN A 360 -18.27 -7.60 -16.49
CA ASN A 360 -19.29 -8.43 -17.12
C ASN A 360 -19.16 -8.61 -18.64
N ILE A 361 -17.95 -8.44 -19.18
CA ILE A 361 -17.65 -8.83 -20.56
C ILE A 361 -17.08 -10.25 -20.54
N ASN A 362 -17.88 -11.22 -20.97
CA ASN A 362 -17.56 -12.64 -20.86
C ASN A 362 -16.79 -13.16 -22.06
N LYS A 363 -16.21 -14.36 -21.92
CA LYS A 363 -15.64 -15.09 -23.05
C LYS A 363 -16.75 -15.65 -23.92
N GLY A 364 -16.77 -15.32 -25.21
CA GLY A 364 -17.69 -15.89 -26.19
C GLY A 364 -17.06 -15.96 -27.58
N GLU A 365 -17.82 -16.42 -28.58
CA GLU A 365 -17.32 -16.67 -29.95
C GLU A 365 -17.75 -15.60 -30.96
N ASN A 366 -18.62 -14.67 -30.56
CA ASN A 366 -19.32 -13.78 -31.49
C ASN A 366 -18.44 -12.62 -32.00
N TYR A 367 -17.48 -12.17 -31.20
CA TYR A 367 -16.59 -11.07 -31.53
C TYR A 367 -15.16 -11.47 -31.20
N TYR A 368 -14.21 -11.18 -32.09
CA TYR A 368 -12.79 -11.34 -31.82
C TYR A 368 -12.15 -10.00 -31.52
N LEU A 369 -11.33 -9.95 -30.47
CA LEU A 369 -10.67 -8.76 -29.98
C LEU A 369 -9.17 -8.99 -29.85
N SER A 370 -8.36 -8.16 -30.52
CA SER A 370 -6.90 -8.20 -30.45
C SER A 370 -6.31 -6.87 -30.05
N THR A 371 -5.25 -6.92 -29.24
CA THR A 371 -4.43 -5.75 -28.86
C THR A 371 -3.37 -5.42 -29.90
N LYS A 372 -3.23 -6.25 -30.93
CA LYS A 372 -2.34 -6.05 -32.08
C LYS A 372 -3.20 -5.90 -33.33
N GLU A 373 -2.77 -5.02 -34.22
CA GLU A 373 -3.41 -4.88 -35.53
C GLU A 373 -3.29 -6.20 -36.31
N PHE A 374 -4.39 -6.63 -36.92
CA PHE A 374 -4.45 -7.84 -37.76
C PHE A 374 -5.21 -7.55 -39.06
N PHE A 375 -5.02 -8.39 -40.07
CA PHE A 375 -5.67 -8.17 -41.37
C PHE A 375 -7.17 -8.47 -41.31
N ASN A 376 -8.00 -7.60 -41.90
CA ASN A 376 -9.49 -7.68 -41.91
C ASN A 376 -10.14 -7.55 -40.52
N TYR A 377 -9.80 -6.51 -39.76
CA TYR A 377 -10.62 -6.04 -38.62
C TYR A 377 -11.75 -5.15 -39.13
N ASP A 378 -12.87 -5.13 -38.41
CA ASP A 378 -14.04 -4.31 -38.76
C ASP A 378 -13.97 -2.93 -38.10
N GLU A 379 -13.48 -2.89 -36.86
CA GLU A 379 -13.43 -1.66 -36.07
C GLU A 379 -12.13 -1.54 -35.25
N ARG A 380 -11.63 -0.31 -35.12
CA ARG A 380 -10.55 0.06 -34.20
C ARG A 380 -11.10 0.96 -33.11
N ILE A 381 -11.05 0.49 -31.87
CA ILE A 381 -11.36 1.29 -30.68
C ILE A 381 -10.04 1.84 -30.13
N SER A 382 -9.92 3.16 -30.08
CA SER A 382 -8.77 3.84 -29.48
C SER A 382 -9.17 4.56 -28.20
N ILE A 383 -8.53 4.20 -27.10
CA ILE A 383 -8.69 4.87 -25.80
C ILE A 383 -7.69 6.01 -25.72
N LYS A 384 -8.23 7.23 -25.78
CA LYS A 384 -7.45 8.47 -25.78
C LYS A 384 -7.42 9.11 -24.39
N TYR A 385 -6.23 9.57 -23.99
CA TYR A 385 -6.09 10.48 -22.86
C TYR A 385 -5.32 11.72 -23.30
N TYR A 386 -5.90 12.91 -23.05
CA TYR A 386 -5.29 14.19 -23.43
C TYR A 386 -4.80 14.19 -24.89
N ASP A 387 -5.65 13.71 -25.81
CA ASP A 387 -5.40 13.61 -27.25
C ASP A 387 -4.27 12.67 -27.70
N LYS A 388 -3.78 11.79 -26.81
CA LYS A 388 -2.83 10.72 -27.13
C LYS A 388 -3.49 9.35 -27.07
N ASP A 389 -3.40 8.59 -28.16
CA ASP A 389 -3.82 7.18 -28.22
C ASP A 389 -2.95 6.36 -27.26
N LEU A 390 -3.57 5.83 -26.21
CA LEU A 390 -2.86 5.15 -25.13
C LEU A 390 -3.02 3.63 -25.22
N PHE A 391 -4.18 3.19 -25.70
CA PHE A 391 -4.47 1.78 -25.95
C PHE A 391 -5.40 1.64 -27.16
N ASP A 392 -4.96 0.84 -28.12
CA ASP A 392 -5.74 0.50 -29.30
C ASP A 392 -6.17 -0.96 -29.24
N VAL A 393 -7.39 -1.19 -29.64
CA VAL A 393 -7.99 -2.51 -29.72
C VAL A 393 -8.68 -2.66 -31.06
N TYR A 394 -8.49 -3.82 -31.69
CA TYR A 394 -9.05 -4.14 -33.00
C TYR A 394 -10.10 -5.24 -32.82
N ILE A 395 -11.29 -5.00 -33.37
CA ILE A 395 -12.45 -5.87 -33.24
C ILE A 395 -12.84 -6.42 -34.60
N LYS A 396 -13.26 -7.68 -34.61
CA LYS A 396 -13.88 -8.34 -35.75
C LYS A 396 -15.18 -9.01 -35.33
N ASP A 397 -16.25 -8.74 -36.05
CA ASP A 397 -17.53 -9.42 -35.89
C ASP A 397 -17.48 -10.80 -36.57
N LEU A 398 -17.66 -11.84 -35.77
CA LEU A 398 -17.67 -13.23 -36.22
C LEU A 398 -19.09 -13.77 -36.43
N LYS A 399 -20.14 -13.00 -36.10
CA LYS A 399 -21.54 -13.44 -36.23
C LYS A 399 -21.93 -13.80 -37.67
N ASN A 400 -21.33 -13.11 -38.64
CA ASN A 400 -21.65 -13.26 -40.07
C ASN A 400 -20.67 -14.17 -40.84
N LEU A 401 -19.71 -14.81 -40.15
CA LEU A 401 -18.69 -15.67 -40.75
C LEU A 401 -18.97 -17.18 -40.60
N LYS A 402 -20.11 -17.56 -39.97
CA LYS A 402 -20.57 -18.94 -39.85
C LYS A 402 -21.45 -19.37 -41.02
#